data_AF-A0A3E1P5G0-F1
#
_entry.id   AF-A0A3E1P5G0-F1
#
_cell.length_a   1.000
_cell.length_b   1.000
_cell.length_c   1.000
_cell.angle_alpha   90.00
_cell.angle_beta   90.00
_cell.angle_gamma   90.00
#
_symmetry.space_group_name_H-M   'P 1'
#
loop_
_entity.id
_entity.type
_entity.pdbx_description
1 polymer ?
#
loop_
_entity_poly.entity_id
_entity_poly.type
_entity_poly.pdbx_seq_one_letter_code
_entity_poly.pdbx_strand_id
1 'polypeptide(L)' 'MLYRNTTSEELFNVLSRLMSLPELSDFRLVGGTALSLLRGHRESVDIDMFCDGPYEEIPFDYIL' A
#
# COMPACT_ATOMS: atom_id res chain seq x y z
N MET A 1 -15.77 -3.75 -2.50
CA MET A 1 -15.33 -4.97 -1.79
C MET A 1 -13.98 -5.38 -2.37
N LEU A 2 -13.01 -5.78 -1.55
CA LEU A 2 -11.67 -6.17 -2.01
C LEU A 2 -11.57 -7.68 -2.27
N TYR A 3 -10.83 -8.09 -3.28
CA TYR A 3 -10.48 -9.48 -3.58
C TYR A 3 -9.35 -9.95 -2.65
N ARG A 4 -9.66 -10.18 -1.37
CA ARG A 4 -8.64 -10.51 -0.35
C ARG A 4 -7.89 -11.82 -0.61
N ASN A 5 -8.42 -12.70 -1.45
CA ASN A 5 -7.75 -13.94 -1.85
C ASN A 5 -6.58 -13.72 -2.82
N THR A 6 -6.35 -12.50 -3.32
CA THR A 6 -5.20 -12.18 -4.18
C THR A 6 -3.94 -11.77 -3.41
N THR A 7 -4.01 -11.75 -2.09
CA THR A 7 -2.92 -11.43 -1.18
C THR A 7 -2.95 -12.41 -0.01
N SER A 8 -1.80 -12.73 0.57
CA SER A 8 -1.81 -13.52 1.82
C SER A 8 -2.43 -12.72 2.96
N GLU A 9 -2.86 -13.41 4.02
CA GLU A 9 -3.41 -12.75 5.22
C GLU A 9 -2.34 -11.89 5.91
N GLU A 10 -1.10 -12.37 5.94
CA GLU A 10 0.05 -11.64 6.48
C GLU A 10 0.29 -10.34 5.74
N LEU A 11 0.30 -10.38 4.39
CA LEU A 11 0.47 -9.18 3.58
C LEU A 11 -0.68 -8.19 3.78
N PHE A 12 -1.92 -8.69 3.84
CA PHE A 12 -3.08 -7.84 4.08
C PHE A 12 -3.04 -7.16 5.45
N ASN A 13 -2.54 -7.85 6.48
CA ASN A 13 -2.35 -7.29 7.82
C ASN A 13 -1.25 -6.23 7.85
N VAL A 14 -0.12 -6.46 7.17
CA VAL A 14 0.94 -5.45 7.00
C VAL A 14 0.40 -4.21 6.28
N LEU A 15 -0.31 -4.41 5.17
CA LEU A 15 -0.93 -3.31 4.42
C LEU A 15 -1.91 -2.52 5.28
N SER A 16 -2.79 -3.20 6.03
CA SER A 16 -3.76 -2.55 6.91
C SER A 16 -3.07 -1.70 7.98
N ARG A 17 -1.95 -2.17 8.52
CA ARG A 17 -1.15 -1.41 9.49
C ARG A 17 -0.45 -0.22 8.84
N LEU A 18 0.15 -0.38 7.66
CA LEU A 18 0.76 0.72 6.91
C LEU A 18 -0.26 1.83 6.61
N MET A 19 -1.44 1.47 6.13
CA MET A 19 -2.52 2.43 5.82
C MET A 19 -3.13 3.09 7.07
N SER A 20 -2.82 2.61 8.27
CA SER A 20 -3.23 3.25 9.54
C SER A 20 -2.20 4.21 10.12
N LEU A 21 -0.98 4.26 9.58
CA LEU A 21 0.08 5.15 10.06
C LEU A 21 -0.23 6.59 9.65
N PRO A 22 -0.32 7.56 10.59
CA PRO A 22 -0.52 8.97 10.27
C PRO A 22 0.53 9.54 9.31
N GLU A 23 1.77 9.07 9.42
CA GLU A 23 2.90 9.45 8.58
C GLU A 23 2.72 9.03 7.12
N LEU A 24 1.87 8.04 6.87
CA LEU A 24 1.54 7.54 5.53
C LEU A 24 0.14 7.97 5.06
N SER A 25 -0.50 8.93 5.73
CA SER A 25 -1.88 9.35 5.42
C SER A 25 -2.05 9.92 4.01
N ASP A 26 -1.00 10.53 3.44
CA ASP A 26 -1.00 11.04 2.07
C ASP A 26 -0.56 9.98 1.03
N PHE A 27 -0.14 8.81 1.49
CA PHE A 27 0.27 7.71 0.62
C PHE A 27 -0.91 6.81 0.27
N ARG A 28 -0.95 6.37 -0.99
CA ARG A 28 -1.92 5.39 -1.50
C ARG A 28 -1.20 4.18 -2.08
N LEU A 29 -1.77 3.00 -1.85
CA LEU A 29 -1.34 1.78 -2.52
C LEU A 29 -1.60 1.89 -4.03
N VAL A 30 -0.59 1.59 -4.82
CA VAL A 30 -0.64 1.60 -6.29
C VAL A 30 -0.13 0.28 -6.86
N GLY A 31 0.11 0.24 -8.18
CA GLY A 31 0.75 -0.88 -8.84
C GLY A 31 -0.09 -2.17 -8.89
N GLY A 32 0.61 -3.29 -8.98
CA GLY A 32 0.01 -4.60 -9.19
C GLY A 32 -0.87 -5.07 -8.03
N THR A 33 -0.48 -4.74 -6.80
CA THR A 33 -1.22 -5.17 -5.60
C THR A 33 -2.51 -4.39 -5.41
N ALA A 34 -2.53 -3.08 -5.68
CA ALA A 34 -3.78 -2.32 -5.72
C ALA A 34 -4.75 -2.88 -6.77
N LEU A 35 -4.25 -3.15 -7.99
CA LEU A 35 -5.08 -3.71 -9.05
C LEU A 35 -5.60 -5.11 -8.70
N SER A 36 -4.79 -5.94 -8.07
CA SER A 36 -5.15 -7.29 -7.63
C SER A 36 -6.27 -7.23 -6.58
N LEU A 37 -6.14 -6.40 -5.55
CA LEU A 37 -7.18 -6.21 -4.53
C LEU A 37 -8.48 -5.61 -5.08
N LEU A 38 -8.41 -4.75 -6.11
CA LEU A 38 -9.58 -4.09 -6.70
C LEU A 38 -10.27 -4.93 -7.78
N ARG A 39 -9.55 -5.79 -8.50
CA ARG A 39 -10.05 -6.50 -9.69
C ARG A 39 -9.92 -8.02 -9.64
N GLY A 40 -9.23 -8.57 -8.65
CA GLY A 40 -9.04 -10.02 -8.53
C GLY A 40 -8.19 -10.60 -9.66
N HIS A 41 -7.40 -9.79 -10.37
CA HIS A 41 -6.81 -10.16 -11.65
C HIS A 41 -5.70 -11.22 -11.55
N ARG A 42 -4.93 -11.21 -10.46
CA ARG A 42 -3.88 -12.20 -10.14
C ARG A 42 -3.51 -12.10 -8.66
N GLU A 43 -2.75 -13.05 -8.15
CA GLU A 43 -2.05 -12.89 -6.88
C GLU A 43 -0.91 -11.86 -7.00
N SER A 44 -0.65 -11.12 -5.92
CA SER A 44 0.41 -10.10 -5.86
C SER A 44 0.98 -10.00 -4.45
N VAL A 45 2.28 -9.70 -4.37
CA VAL A 45 3.02 -9.66 -3.10
C VAL A 45 3.74 -8.34 -2.80
N ASP A 46 3.86 -7.47 -3.81
CA ASP A 46 4.60 -6.21 -3.68
C ASP A 46 3.78 -5.13 -2.97
N ILE A 47 4.44 -4.15 -2.35
CA ILE A 47 3.79 -2.95 -1.81
C ILE A 47 4.42 -1.73 -2.49
N ASP A 48 3.68 -1.15 -3.43
CA ASP A 48 4.02 0.11 -4.08
C ASP A 48 3.12 1.22 -3.52
N MET A 49 3.69 2.31 -3.02
CA MET A 49 2.93 3.45 -2.50
C MET A 49 3.39 4.75 -3.15
N PHE A 50 2.43 5.56 -3.59
CA PHE A 50 2.69 6.92 -4.09
C PHE A 50 2.01 7.95 -3.20
N CYS A 51 2.64 9.12 -3.07
CA CYS A 51 2.09 10.31 -2.42
C CYS A 51 2.08 11.46 -3.45
N ASP A 52 1.10 12.36 -3.36
CA ASP A 52 1.03 13.56 -4.20
C ASP A 52 1.82 14.75 -3.63
N GLY A 53 2.48 14.54 -2.49
CA GLY A 53 3.33 15.54 -1.86
C GLY A 53 4.55 15.91 -2.72
N PRO A 54 5.03 17.16 -2.65
CA PRO A 54 6.27 17.56 -3.30
C PRO A 54 7.45 16.71 -2.83
N TYR A 55 8.33 16.38 -3.77
CA TYR A 55 9.57 15.65 -3.52
C TYR A 55 10.43 16.43 -2.49
N GLU A 56 11.13 15.73 -1.60
CA GLU A 56 11.93 16.28 -0.48
C GLU A 56 11.15 16.95 0.67
N GLU A 57 9.84 17.18 0.56
CA GLU A 57 9.04 17.72 1.67
C GLU A 57 8.45 16.65 2.58
N ILE A 58 8.47 15.39 2.15
CA ILE A 58 8.10 14.25 2.99
C ILE A 58 9.34 13.86 3.82
N PRO A 59 9.28 13.94 5.16
CA PRO A 59 10.42 13.63 6.01
C PRO A 59 10.65 12.11 6.05
N PHE A 60 11.44 11.60 5.11
CA PHE A 60 11.84 10.19 5.06
C PHE A 60 12.85 9.81 6.15
N ASP A 61 13.34 10.78 6.93
CA ASP A 61 14.25 10.55 8.07
C ASP A 61 13.65 9.59 9.13
N TYR A 62 12.32 9.40 9.13
CA TYR A 62 11.62 8.49 10.03
C TYR A 62 11.40 7.08 9.45
N ILE A 63 11.76 6.84 8.18
CA ILE A 63 11.43 5.61 7.44
C ILE A 63 12.68 4.72 7.20
N LEU A 64 13.89 5.17 7.55
CA LEU A 64 15.15 4.40 7.43
C LEU A 64 15.79 4.06 8.78
#